data_AF-A0A0E3ZVC1-F1
#
_entry.id   AF-A0A0E3ZVC1-F1
#
_cell.length_a   1.000
_cell.length_b   1.000
_cell.length_c   1.000
_cell.angle_alpha   90.00
_cell.angle_beta   90.00
_cell.angle_gamma   90.00
#
_symmetry.space_group_name_H-M   'P 1'
#
loop_
_entity.id
_entity.type
_entity.pdbx_description
1 polymer ?
#
loop_
_entity_poly.entity_id
_entity_poly.type
_entity_poly.pdbx_seq_one_letter_code
_entity_poly.pdbx_strand_id
1 'polypeptide(L)'
;MYEASKQTASVQGIPNTGVDQVPGTIIKLVFVELAQWNAYTPAITETTVITSAFWTAFLATVDKTHVVTGFIDAFDVAETEGIMEGGNDNTTYNGVPRLRSITHAVATGKISGISNAEAAAIRSLTAKSGNFQQGARVGVLFLHEGNGLTILTGAKPMPVFNVRLFDPKMGGLGASDDYSFKFEMEGGWSFTKKTLELAFVGATLTNPAP
;
A
#
# COMPACT_ATOMS: atom_id res chain seq x y z
N MET A 1 -18.86 -42.27 -46.30
CA MET A 1 -18.10 -41.01 -46.12
C MET A 1 -18.83 -40.22 -45.05
N TYR A 2 -18.28 -40.15 -43.84
CA TYR A 2 -18.82 -39.34 -42.74
C TYR A 2 -18.00 -38.05 -42.69
N GLU A 3 -18.60 -36.91 -43.04
CA GLU A 3 -17.97 -35.61 -42.82
C GLU A 3 -18.20 -35.19 -41.37
N ALA A 4 -17.13 -35.14 -40.59
CA ALA A 4 -17.15 -34.54 -39.26
C ALA A 4 -17.16 -33.01 -39.43
N SER A 5 -18.28 -32.36 -39.12
CA SER A 5 -18.34 -30.91 -39.01
C SER A 5 -17.44 -30.46 -37.85
N LYS A 6 -16.41 -29.67 -38.17
CA LYS A 6 -15.63 -28.97 -37.14
C LYS A 6 -16.52 -27.88 -36.55
N GLN A 7 -17.12 -28.14 -35.39
CA GLN A 7 -17.59 -27.07 -34.52
C GLN A 7 -16.37 -26.29 -34.04
N THR A 8 -16.13 -25.13 -34.63
CA THR A 8 -15.25 -24.12 -34.04
C THR A 8 -15.98 -23.55 -32.84
N ALA A 9 -15.75 -24.11 -31.65
CA ALA A 9 -16.18 -23.46 -30.42
C ALA A 9 -15.48 -22.10 -30.37
N SER A 10 -16.25 -21.02 -30.46
CA SER A 10 -15.76 -19.71 -30.08
C SER A 10 -15.38 -19.80 -28.60
N VAL A 11 -14.10 -19.59 -28.30
CA VAL A 11 -13.66 -19.41 -26.92
C VAL A 11 -14.35 -18.14 -26.44
N GLN A 12 -15.44 -18.32 -25.70
CA GLN A 12 -16.09 -17.25 -24.96
C GLN A 12 -14.99 -16.67 -24.05
N GLY A 13 -14.58 -15.43 -24.33
CA GLY A 13 -13.50 -14.77 -23.59
C GLY A 13 -13.77 -14.93 -22.10
N ILE A 14 -12.78 -15.42 -21.36
CA ILE A 14 -12.88 -15.56 -19.91
C ILE A 14 -13.27 -14.17 -19.39
N PRO A 15 -14.47 -14.00 -18.79
CA PRO A 15 -14.85 -12.73 -18.23
C PRO A 15 -13.77 -12.37 -17.21
N ASN A 16 -13.15 -11.21 -17.38
CA ASN A 16 -12.05 -10.71 -16.57
C ASN A 16 -12.55 -10.23 -15.18
N THR A 17 -13.52 -10.95 -14.60
CA THR A 17 -14.27 -10.60 -13.39
C THR A 17 -13.54 -11.02 -12.11
N GLY A 18 -12.22 -11.03 -12.11
CA GLY A 18 -11.42 -11.47 -10.97
C GLY A 18 -10.00 -10.91 -10.91
N VAL A 19 -9.61 -10.06 -11.86
CA VAL A 19 -8.37 -9.29 -11.73
C VAL A 19 -8.77 -7.98 -11.08
N ASP A 20 -8.33 -7.76 -9.85
CA ASP A 20 -8.39 -6.45 -9.20
C ASP A 20 -7.69 -5.44 -10.11
N GLN A 21 -8.46 -4.74 -10.95
CA GLN A 21 -7.92 -3.70 -11.79
C GLN A 21 -7.58 -2.53 -10.88
N VAL A 22 -6.29 -2.31 -10.70
CA VAL A 22 -5.81 -1.09 -10.05
C VAL A 22 -6.16 0.06 -10.99
N PRO A 23 -7.04 1.00 -10.59
CA PRO A 23 -7.71 1.94 -11.50
C PRO A 23 -6.79 3.04 -12.07
N GLY A 24 -5.50 3.01 -11.72
CA GLY A 24 -4.50 3.96 -12.16
C GLY A 24 -3.26 3.91 -11.28
N THR A 25 -2.35 4.85 -11.52
CA THR A 25 -1.12 4.95 -10.72
C THR A 25 -1.44 5.41 -9.29
N ILE A 26 -0.59 5.04 -8.33
CA ILE A 26 -0.72 5.51 -6.94
C ILE A 26 -0.20 6.95 -6.89
N ILE A 27 -1.06 7.86 -6.45
CA ILE A 27 -0.77 9.29 -6.42
C ILE A 27 -0.45 9.80 -5.03
N LYS A 28 -1.03 9.19 -3.98
CA LYS A 28 -0.85 9.60 -2.58
C LYS A 28 -0.96 8.37 -1.67
N LEU A 29 -0.28 8.45 -0.53
CA LEU A 29 -0.44 7.51 0.56
C LEU A 29 -1.09 8.22 1.74
N VAL A 30 -1.91 7.48 2.48
CA VAL A 30 -2.39 7.92 3.79
C VAL A 30 -1.81 6.97 4.81
N PHE A 31 -0.85 7.45 5.59
CA PHE A 31 -0.36 6.70 6.73
C PHE A 31 -1.24 6.93 7.94
N VAL A 32 -1.50 5.87 8.69
CA VAL A 32 -2.35 5.90 9.88
C VAL A 32 -1.73 5.08 10.99
N GLU A 33 -1.88 5.52 12.23
CA GLU A 33 -1.44 4.81 13.41
C GLU A 33 -2.45 3.72 13.77
N LEU A 34 -1.94 2.52 14.05
CA LEU A 34 -2.75 1.36 14.40
C LEU A 34 -2.75 1.15 15.91
N ALA A 35 -3.94 0.96 16.47
CA ALA A 35 -4.11 0.63 17.89
C ALA A 35 -3.55 -0.76 18.23
N GLN A 36 -3.52 -1.67 17.26
CA GLN A 36 -2.89 -2.99 17.27
C GLN A 36 -2.84 -3.53 15.83
N TRP A 37 -2.21 -4.68 15.59
CA TRP A 37 -2.09 -5.29 14.26
C TRP A 37 -3.42 -5.26 13.49
N ASN A 38 -3.44 -4.57 12.35
CA ASN A 38 -4.60 -4.41 11.45
C ASN A 38 -5.87 -3.85 12.10
N ALA A 39 -5.77 -3.22 13.27
CA ALA A 39 -6.89 -2.55 13.93
C ALA A 39 -6.63 -1.04 14.01
N TYR A 40 -7.41 -0.31 13.21
CA TYR A 40 -7.49 1.14 13.28
C TYR A 40 -8.71 1.54 14.14
N THR A 41 -8.57 2.60 14.92
CA THR A 41 -9.66 3.15 15.73
C THR A 41 -9.76 4.65 15.43
N PRO A 42 -10.92 5.14 14.97
CA PRO A 42 -12.22 4.47 14.86
C PRO A 42 -12.28 3.42 13.73
N ALA A 43 -13.13 2.40 13.88
CA ALA A 43 -13.30 1.38 12.85
C ALA A 43 -13.80 2.01 11.54
N ILE A 44 -13.10 1.75 10.45
CA ILE A 44 -13.46 2.19 9.10
C ILE A 44 -14.39 1.13 8.50
N THR A 45 -15.44 1.54 7.79
CA THR A 45 -16.27 0.64 6.98
C THR A 45 -16.10 0.97 5.50
N GLU A 46 -16.35 -0.01 4.62
CA GLU A 46 -16.25 0.21 3.17
C GLU A 46 -17.21 1.30 2.68
N THR A 47 -18.37 1.44 3.33
CA THR A 47 -19.37 2.46 2.99
C THR A 47 -18.99 3.86 3.48
N THR A 48 -18.29 3.97 4.60
CA THR A 48 -17.91 5.27 5.18
C THR A 48 -16.65 5.83 4.53
N VAL A 49 -15.67 4.97 4.27
CA VAL A 49 -14.35 5.37 3.75
C VAL A 49 -14.40 5.98 2.35
N ILE A 50 -15.44 5.69 1.57
CA ILE A 50 -15.60 6.25 0.22
C ILE A 50 -16.21 7.65 0.22
N THR A 51 -16.62 8.19 1.38
CA THR A 51 -17.33 9.48 1.47
C THR A 51 -16.39 10.63 1.82
N SER A 52 -16.62 11.81 1.24
CA SER A 52 -15.85 13.01 1.58
C SER A 52 -16.04 13.45 3.04
N ALA A 53 -17.21 13.17 3.63
CA ALA A 53 -17.51 13.47 5.02
C ALA A 53 -16.59 12.72 5.99
N PHE A 54 -16.33 11.43 5.72
CA PHE A 54 -15.36 10.65 6.50
C PHE A 54 -13.98 11.30 6.47
N TRP A 55 -13.45 11.57 5.27
CA TRP A 55 -12.11 12.15 5.12
C TRP A 55 -11.99 13.55 5.70
N THR A 56 -13.04 14.37 5.59
CA THR A 56 -13.07 15.71 6.19
C THR A 56 -13.01 15.61 7.72
N ALA A 57 -13.81 14.74 8.32
CA ALA A 57 -13.78 14.51 9.77
C ALA A 57 -12.46 13.88 10.23
N PHE A 58 -11.96 12.92 9.47
CA PHE A 58 -10.71 12.21 9.72
C PHE A 58 -9.51 13.16 9.69
N LEU A 59 -9.38 14.00 8.67
CA LEU A 59 -8.27 14.94 8.54
C LEU A 59 -8.41 16.16 9.44
N ALA A 60 -9.60 16.43 9.99
CA ALA A 60 -9.81 17.51 10.95
C ALA A 60 -9.36 17.16 12.37
N THR A 61 -9.08 15.89 12.68
CA THR A 61 -8.60 15.54 14.01
C THR A 61 -7.14 16.00 14.17
N VAL A 62 -6.88 16.74 15.25
CA VAL A 62 -5.57 17.40 15.51
C VAL A 62 -4.52 16.38 16.01
N ASP A 63 -4.89 15.11 16.09
CA ASP A 63 -4.02 14.04 16.53
C ASP A 63 -3.03 13.64 15.42
N LYS A 64 -1.76 13.51 15.77
CA LYS A 64 -0.68 13.10 14.85
C LYS A 64 -0.73 11.59 14.51
N THR A 65 -1.93 11.05 14.45
CA THR A 65 -2.22 9.63 14.21
C THR A 65 -2.33 9.33 12.74
N HIS A 66 -2.42 10.34 11.86
CA HIS A 66 -2.53 10.14 10.43
C HIS A 66 -1.83 11.24 9.64
N VAL A 67 -1.37 10.91 8.43
CA VAL A 67 -0.69 11.82 7.52
C VAL A 67 -1.02 11.45 6.08
N VAL A 68 -1.52 12.40 5.29
CA VAL A 68 -1.65 12.28 3.83
C VAL A 68 -0.36 12.77 3.19
N THR A 69 0.24 12.00 2.28
CA THR A 69 1.45 12.45 1.57
C THR A 69 1.11 13.49 0.50
N GLY A 70 2.14 14.23 0.07
CA GLY A 70 2.12 14.88 -1.24
C GLY A 70 2.04 13.88 -2.38
N PHE A 71 2.15 14.39 -3.61
CA PHE A 71 2.10 13.54 -4.80
C PHE A 71 3.32 12.62 -4.87
N ILE A 72 3.04 11.37 -5.24
CA ILE A 72 4.04 10.32 -5.33
C ILE A 72 4.39 10.08 -6.79
N ASP A 73 5.68 9.93 -7.02
CA ASP A 73 6.24 9.50 -8.28
C ASP A 73 7.08 8.22 -8.08
N ALA A 74 7.22 7.45 -9.16
CA ALA A 74 7.98 6.21 -9.22
C ALA A 74 7.64 5.23 -8.09
N PHE A 75 6.35 5.09 -7.75
CA PHE A 75 5.92 4.11 -6.76
C PHE A 75 6.07 2.70 -7.30
N ASP A 76 6.74 1.85 -6.53
CA ASP A 76 6.93 0.45 -6.87
C ASP A 76 6.88 -0.43 -5.61
N VAL A 77 6.36 -1.64 -5.75
CA VAL A 77 6.36 -2.66 -4.70
C VAL A 77 7.04 -3.90 -5.25
N ALA A 78 8.25 -4.15 -4.77
CA ALA A 78 9.04 -5.31 -5.19
C ALA A 78 8.33 -6.63 -4.84
N GLU A 79 8.53 -7.63 -5.70
CA GLU A 79 8.08 -8.99 -5.43
C GLU A 79 8.74 -9.56 -4.17
N THR A 80 7.99 -10.40 -3.47
CA THR A 80 8.50 -11.11 -2.28
C THR A 80 9.29 -12.34 -2.69
N GLU A 81 10.39 -12.61 -1.99
CA GLU A 81 11.19 -13.80 -2.21
C GLU A 81 10.81 -14.91 -1.23
N GLY A 82 10.91 -16.17 -1.69
CA GLY A 82 10.74 -17.34 -0.84
C GLY A 82 11.99 -17.60 0.00
N ILE A 83 11.82 -17.71 1.32
CA ILE A 83 12.87 -18.22 2.21
C ILE A 83 12.86 -19.74 2.09
N MET A 84 13.87 -20.28 1.45
CA MET A 84 14.04 -21.72 1.22
C MET A 84 14.86 -22.35 2.34
N GLU A 85 14.54 -23.61 2.68
CA GLU A 85 15.27 -24.45 3.62
C GLU A 85 15.79 -25.68 2.88
N GLY A 86 17.05 -26.06 3.18
CA GLY A 86 17.76 -27.19 2.58
C GLY A 86 18.12 -27.00 1.11
N GLY A 87 18.79 -28.01 0.55
CA GLY A 87 19.14 -28.06 -0.87
C GLY A 87 20.48 -28.75 -1.08
N ASN A 88 20.48 -29.87 -1.80
CA ASN A 88 21.68 -30.70 -2.06
C ASN A 88 22.43 -31.18 -0.80
N ASP A 89 21.82 -31.10 0.39
CA ASP A 89 22.43 -31.43 1.67
C ASP A 89 21.67 -32.51 2.46
N ASN A 90 20.68 -33.16 1.84
CA ASN A 90 19.81 -34.19 2.45
C ASN A 90 19.08 -33.75 3.75
N THR A 91 19.06 -32.44 4.05
CA THR A 91 18.32 -31.91 5.21
C THR A 91 16.81 -31.85 4.96
N THR A 92 16.39 -31.94 3.69
CA THR A 92 15.00 -32.01 3.22
C THR A 92 14.73 -33.31 2.47
N TYR A 93 13.44 -33.62 2.23
CA TYR A 93 13.03 -34.82 1.50
C TYR A 93 13.69 -34.88 0.12
N ASN A 94 14.57 -35.88 -0.08
CA ASN A 94 15.37 -36.08 -1.29
C ASN A 94 16.28 -34.89 -1.68
N GLY A 95 16.69 -34.05 -0.72
CA GLY A 95 17.54 -32.88 -0.99
C GLY A 95 16.86 -31.78 -1.82
N VAL A 96 15.53 -31.86 -1.99
CA VAL A 96 14.73 -30.85 -2.69
C VAL A 96 14.52 -29.65 -1.76
N PRO A 97 14.86 -28.41 -2.17
CA PRO A 97 14.61 -27.22 -1.36
C PRO A 97 13.12 -27.10 -0.99
N ARG A 98 12.83 -26.81 0.27
CA ARG A 98 11.46 -26.59 0.75
C ARG A 98 11.23 -25.11 1.03
N LEU A 99 10.11 -24.55 0.58
CA LEU A 99 9.69 -23.22 0.98
C LEU A 99 9.36 -23.22 2.48
N ARG A 100 10.08 -22.40 3.26
CA ARG A 100 9.89 -22.26 4.70
C ARG A 100 9.03 -21.06 5.05
N SER A 101 9.23 -19.93 4.36
CA SER A 101 8.50 -18.69 4.59
C SER A 101 8.63 -17.76 3.38
N ILE A 102 8.02 -16.59 3.44
CA ILE A 102 8.07 -15.55 2.40
C ILE A 102 8.58 -14.26 3.06
N THR A 103 9.41 -13.50 2.36
CA THR A 103 9.91 -12.21 2.86
C THR A 103 8.83 -11.13 2.82
N HIS A 104 9.09 -10.01 3.49
CA HIS A 104 8.29 -8.81 3.33
C HIS A 104 8.51 -8.21 1.93
N ALA A 105 7.45 -7.62 1.36
CA ALA A 105 7.55 -6.86 0.12
C ALA A 105 8.10 -5.47 0.44
N VAL A 106 8.97 -4.93 -0.40
CA VAL A 106 9.53 -3.59 -0.20
C VAL A 106 8.84 -2.62 -1.13
N ALA A 107 8.15 -1.64 -0.55
CA ALA A 107 7.59 -0.52 -1.29
C ALA A 107 8.57 0.66 -1.29
N THR A 108 8.74 1.31 -2.45
CA THR A 108 9.57 2.49 -2.61
C THR A 108 8.88 3.54 -3.47
N GLY A 109 9.32 4.79 -3.35
CA GLY A 109 8.84 5.88 -4.20
C GLY A 109 9.48 7.21 -3.83
N LYS A 110 9.00 8.28 -4.46
CA LYS A 110 9.40 9.66 -4.16
C LYS A 110 8.17 10.51 -3.88
N ILE A 111 8.25 11.35 -2.87
CA ILE A 111 7.22 12.33 -2.54
C ILE A 111 7.76 13.70 -2.95
N SER A 112 6.99 14.41 -3.77
CA SER A 112 7.30 15.76 -4.22
C SER A 112 6.36 16.79 -3.57
N GLY A 113 6.86 18.02 -3.41
CA GLY A 113 6.03 19.17 -3.01
C GLY A 113 5.48 19.13 -1.58
N ILE A 114 6.15 18.43 -0.66
CA ILE A 114 5.76 18.42 0.76
C ILE A 114 6.50 19.49 1.57
N SER A 115 5.81 20.03 2.57
CA SER A 115 6.38 20.95 3.56
C SER A 115 7.27 20.23 4.58
N ASN A 116 8.14 20.99 5.25
CA ASN A 116 8.96 20.47 6.35
C ASN A 116 8.11 19.89 7.50
N ALA A 117 6.92 20.45 7.74
CA ALA A 117 6.00 19.95 8.76
C ALA A 117 5.45 18.56 8.38
N GLU A 118 5.08 18.36 7.12
CA GLU A 118 4.63 17.06 6.62
C GLU A 118 5.76 16.03 6.61
N ALA A 119 6.96 16.41 6.18
CA ALA A 119 8.14 15.54 6.25
C ALA A 119 8.44 15.11 7.70
N ALA A 120 8.33 16.04 8.67
CA ALA A 120 8.47 15.73 10.09
C ALA A 120 7.37 14.80 10.61
N ALA A 121 6.12 14.98 10.16
CA ALA A 121 5.00 14.11 10.51
C ALA A 121 5.23 12.68 10.01
N ILE A 122 5.64 12.51 8.75
CA ILE A 122 5.98 11.19 8.18
C ILE A 122 7.14 10.54 8.95
N ARG A 123 8.20 11.31 9.26
CA ARG A 123 9.34 10.80 10.07
C ARG A 123 8.94 10.37 11.47
N SER A 124 7.94 11.00 12.08
CA SER A 124 7.43 10.57 13.39
C SER A 124 6.83 9.16 13.36
N LEU A 125 6.30 8.74 12.21
CA LEU A 125 5.77 7.40 11.99
C LEU A 125 6.88 6.34 11.82
N THR A 126 8.08 6.73 11.43
CA THR A 126 9.26 5.84 11.40
C THR A 126 9.52 5.23 12.77
N ALA A 127 9.51 6.05 13.83
CA ALA A 127 9.73 5.56 15.19
C ALA A 127 8.65 4.56 15.64
N LYS A 128 7.41 4.74 15.18
CA LYS A 128 6.28 3.85 15.49
C LYS A 128 6.35 2.54 14.71
N SER A 129 6.63 2.61 13.40
CA SER A 129 6.71 1.43 12.51
C SER A 129 7.91 0.53 12.75
N GLY A 130 8.95 1.01 13.45
CA GLY A 130 10.10 0.21 13.87
C GLY A 130 9.89 -0.59 15.17
N ASN A 131 8.74 -0.46 15.84
CA ASN A 131 8.47 -1.16 17.09
C ASN A 131 7.86 -2.56 16.84
N PHE A 132 8.72 -3.55 16.61
CA PHE A 132 8.32 -4.92 16.25
C PHE A 132 7.71 -5.75 17.39
N GLN A 133 7.87 -5.33 18.65
CA GLN A 133 7.44 -6.14 19.80
C GLN A 133 5.91 -6.28 19.91
N GLN A 134 5.15 -5.40 19.25
CA GLN A 134 3.69 -5.32 19.39
C GLN A 134 2.96 -5.41 18.05
N GLY A 135 3.67 -5.84 16.99
CA GLY A 135 3.13 -5.88 15.64
C GLY A 135 3.14 -4.53 14.92
N ALA A 136 2.60 -4.47 13.70
CA ALA A 136 2.52 -3.24 12.92
C ALA A 136 1.75 -2.15 13.68
N ARG A 137 2.40 -1.00 13.89
CA ARG A 137 1.83 0.20 14.51
C ARG A 137 1.46 1.28 13.51
N VAL A 138 1.78 1.07 12.25
CA VAL A 138 1.45 1.97 11.15
C VAL A 138 0.79 1.16 10.06
N GLY A 139 -0.28 1.71 9.50
CA GLY A 139 -0.95 1.21 8.33
C GLY A 139 -0.91 2.24 7.21
N VAL A 140 -1.13 1.79 5.99
CA VAL A 140 -1.19 2.65 4.80
C VAL A 140 -2.46 2.38 4.01
N LEU A 141 -3.05 3.45 3.48
CA LEU A 141 -4.07 3.40 2.44
C LEU A 141 -3.49 4.00 1.16
N PHE A 142 -3.79 3.39 0.02
CA PHE A 142 -3.27 3.83 -1.29
C PHE A 142 -4.34 4.59 -2.04
N LEU A 143 -4.08 5.84 -2.40
CA LEU A 143 -4.95 6.63 -3.26
C LEU A 143 -4.42 6.57 -4.69
N HIS A 144 -5.32 6.26 -5.62
CA HIS A 144 -5.03 6.09 -7.03
C HIS A 144 -5.61 7.23 -7.85
N GLU A 145 -5.07 7.41 -9.06
CA GLU A 145 -5.78 8.11 -10.13
C GLU A 145 -7.16 7.46 -10.36
N GLY A 146 -8.12 8.25 -10.84
CA GLY A 146 -9.47 7.76 -11.08
C GLY A 146 -10.26 7.46 -9.80
N ASN A 147 -9.93 8.11 -8.68
CA ASN A 147 -10.62 8.00 -7.39
C ASN A 147 -10.55 6.61 -6.75
N GLY A 148 -9.57 5.78 -7.11
CA GLY A 148 -9.36 4.49 -6.46
C GLY A 148 -8.77 4.61 -5.07
N LEU A 149 -9.21 3.75 -4.16
CA LEU A 149 -8.66 3.56 -2.83
C LEU A 149 -8.34 2.08 -2.62
N THR A 150 -7.07 1.70 -2.52
CA THR A 150 -6.69 0.32 -2.16
C THR A 150 -6.43 0.21 -0.66
N ILE A 151 -7.09 -0.78 -0.05
CA ILE A 151 -7.06 -1.13 1.38
C ILE A 151 -7.09 -2.66 1.53
N LEU A 152 -7.00 -3.15 2.76
CA LEU A 152 -7.30 -4.55 3.06
C LEU A 152 -8.80 -4.80 3.16
N THR A 153 -9.21 -6.02 2.79
CA THR A 153 -10.58 -6.51 2.95
C THR A 153 -11.10 -6.28 4.37
N GLY A 154 -12.34 -5.80 4.47
CA GLY A 154 -12.93 -5.35 5.74
C GLY A 154 -12.57 -3.91 6.11
N ALA A 155 -12.21 -3.09 5.11
CA ALA A 155 -11.88 -1.67 5.23
C ALA A 155 -10.73 -1.35 6.20
N LYS A 156 -9.67 -2.16 6.16
CA LYS A 156 -8.53 -2.00 7.06
C LYS A 156 -7.34 -1.36 6.34
N PRO A 157 -6.59 -0.45 6.98
CA PRO A 157 -5.31 -0.01 6.47
C PRO A 157 -4.35 -1.21 6.35
N MET A 158 -3.47 -1.17 5.35
CA MET A 158 -2.49 -2.23 5.14
C MET A 158 -1.31 -2.03 6.10
N PRO A 159 -0.95 -3.02 6.93
CA PRO A 159 0.12 -2.88 7.90
C PRO A 159 1.47 -2.68 7.19
N VAL A 160 2.26 -1.74 7.69
CA VAL A 160 3.59 -1.43 7.17
C VAL A 160 4.62 -1.35 8.28
N PHE A 161 5.85 -1.73 7.94
CA PHE A 161 7.00 -1.74 8.82
C PHE A 161 8.11 -0.85 8.26
N ASN A 162 9.00 -0.40 9.15
CA ASN A 162 10.23 0.30 8.74
C ASN A 162 9.97 1.49 7.80
N VAL A 163 8.89 2.25 8.03
CA VAL A 163 8.55 3.41 7.21
C VAL A 163 9.66 4.43 7.34
N ARG A 164 10.36 4.71 6.26
CA ARG A 164 11.52 5.60 6.25
C ARG A 164 11.39 6.64 5.16
N LEU A 165 11.49 7.91 5.55
CA LEU A 165 11.65 9.04 4.66
C LEU A 165 13.13 9.43 4.65
N PHE A 166 13.76 9.35 3.48
CA PHE A 166 15.15 9.76 3.32
C PHE A 166 15.26 11.28 3.25
N ASP A 167 16.45 11.82 3.50
CA ASP A 167 16.70 13.24 3.27
C ASP A 167 16.52 13.58 1.80
N PRO A 168 15.97 14.76 1.49
CA PRO A 168 15.74 15.14 0.11
C PRO A 168 17.08 15.31 -0.59
N LYS A 169 17.11 14.95 -1.87
CA LYS A 169 18.25 15.31 -2.70
C LYS A 169 18.17 16.81 -2.92
N MET A 170 19.21 17.56 -2.53
CA MET A 170 19.31 18.98 -2.86
C MET A 170 19.34 19.13 -4.39
N GLY A 171 18.21 19.51 -4.98
CA GLY A 171 18.15 20.01 -6.34
C GLY A 171 18.72 21.43 -6.35
N GLY A 172 19.31 21.86 -7.46
CA GLY A 172 19.81 23.23 -7.58
C GLY A 172 18.72 24.29 -7.35
N LEU A 173 19.10 25.57 -7.43
CA LEU A 173 18.17 26.69 -7.24
C LEU A 173 16.88 26.52 -8.07
N GLY A 174 15.73 26.49 -7.39
CA GLY A 174 14.40 26.39 -8.02
C GLY A 174 13.88 24.97 -8.27
N ALA A 175 14.66 23.93 -7.96
CA ALA A 175 14.17 22.56 -7.95
C ALA A 175 13.36 22.28 -6.67
N SER A 176 12.29 21.50 -6.80
CA SER A 176 11.57 20.97 -5.63
C SER A 176 12.44 19.93 -4.91
N ASP A 177 12.36 19.93 -3.58
CA ASP A 177 12.95 18.88 -2.77
C ASP A 177 12.10 17.61 -2.90
N ASP A 178 12.67 16.58 -3.54
CA ASP A 178 12.07 15.26 -3.64
C ASP A 178 12.57 14.36 -2.51
N TYR A 179 11.62 13.83 -1.73
CA TYR A 179 11.91 12.92 -0.63
C TYR A 179 11.69 11.48 -1.08
N SER A 180 12.77 10.70 -1.20
CA SER A 180 12.63 9.25 -1.36
C SER A 180 12.08 8.62 -0.09
N PHE A 181 11.29 7.57 -0.24
CA PHE A 181 10.81 6.78 0.90
C PHE A 181 10.90 5.29 0.63
N LYS A 182 10.86 4.52 1.72
CA LYS A 182 10.75 3.06 1.71
C LYS A 182 9.89 2.60 2.87
N PHE A 183 9.12 1.53 2.69
CA PHE A 183 8.54 0.76 3.78
C PHE A 183 8.40 -0.72 3.39
N GLU A 184 8.14 -1.56 4.38
CA GLU A 184 7.97 -3.00 4.20
C GLU A 184 6.52 -3.39 4.45
N MET A 185 6.01 -4.30 3.62
CA MET A 185 4.65 -4.82 3.67
C MET A 185 4.70 -6.32 3.93
N GLU A 186 3.68 -6.85 4.60
CA GLU A 186 3.61 -8.29 4.88
C GLU A 186 3.60 -9.12 3.58
N GLY A 187 4.27 -10.27 3.60
CA GLY A 187 4.22 -11.23 2.49
C GLY A 187 2.77 -11.67 2.22
N GLY A 188 2.36 -11.67 0.95
CA GLY A 188 0.98 -12.03 0.58
C GLY A 188 -0.05 -10.91 0.73
N TRP A 189 0.37 -9.67 0.98
CA TRP A 189 -0.50 -8.48 1.01
C TRP A 189 -1.45 -8.36 -0.20
N SER A 190 -1.01 -8.86 -1.36
CA SER A 190 -1.74 -8.81 -2.63
C SER A 190 -3.00 -9.69 -2.65
N PHE A 191 -3.10 -10.71 -1.80
CA PHE A 191 -4.25 -11.63 -1.77
C PHE A 191 -5.43 -11.10 -0.95
N THR A 192 -5.17 -10.15 -0.06
CA THR A 192 -6.16 -9.61 0.88
C THR A 192 -6.46 -8.14 0.63
N LYS A 193 -5.91 -7.55 -0.44
CA LYS A 193 -6.23 -6.20 -0.85
C LYS A 193 -7.60 -6.15 -1.52
N LYS A 194 -8.18 -4.96 -1.53
CA LYS A 194 -9.39 -4.61 -2.24
C LYS A 194 -9.29 -3.15 -2.67
N THR A 195 -9.78 -2.85 -3.86
CA THR A 195 -9.90 -1.47 -4.33
C THR A 195 -11.34 -1.00 -4.29
N LEU A 196 -11.57 0.17 -3.72
CA LEU A 196 -12.86 0.86 -3.65
C LEU A 196 -12.81 2.11 -4.53
N GLU A 197 -13.96 2.53 -5.04
CA GLU A 197 -14.12 3.81 -5.73
C GLU A 197 -14.60 4.88 -4.73
N LEU A 198 -13.84 5.97 -4.61
CA LEU A 198 -14.23 7.12 -3.80
C LEU A 198 -15.35 7.90 -4.51
N ALA A 199 -16.33 8.36 -3.74
CA ALA A 199 -17.40 9.23 -4.24
C ALA A 199 -16.96 10.69 -4.46
N PHE A 200 -15.66 10.97 -4.38
CA PHE A 200 -15.06 12.29 -4.50
C PHE A 200 -13.62 12.17 -5.03
N VAL A 201 -13.02 13.31 -5.39
CA VAL A 201 -11.67 13.34 -5.95
C VAL A 201 -10.62 13.12 -4.86
N GLY A 202 -10.09 11.89 -4.73
CA GLY A 202 -9.09 11.55 -3.70
C GLY A 202 -7.80 12.38 -3.78
N ALA A 203 -7.45 12.85 -4.98
CA ALA A 203 -6.26 13.70 -5.20
C ALA A 203 -6.32 15.03 -4.44
N THR A 204 -7.50 15.53 -4.06
CA THR A 204 -7.66 16.80 -3.35
C THR A 204 -7.42 16.70 -1.84
N LEU A 205 -7.29 15.48 -1.30
CA LEU A 205 -6.98 15.28 0.11
C LEU A 205 -5.64 15.90 0.48
N THR A 206 -5.64 16.73 1.52
CA THR A 206 -4.47 17.44 2.05
C THR A 206 -4.55 17.47 3.56
N ASN A 207 -3.39 17.51 4.22
CA ASN A 207 -3.36 17.69 5.67
C ASN A 207 -3.91 19.08 6.03
N PRO A 208 -4.58 19.24 7.18
CA PRO A 208 -4.92 20.57 7.67
C PRO A 208 -3.67 21.42 7.83
N ALA A 209 -3.80 22.73 7.63
CA ALA A 209 -2.70 23.66 7.90
C ALA A 209 -2.26 23.55 9.38
N PRO A 210 -0.95 23.57 9.67
CA PRO A 210 -0.42 23.49 11.03
C PRO A 210 -0.83 24.66 11.92
#